data_AF-C3XR01-F1
#
_entry.id   AF-C3XR01-F1
#
_cell.length_a   1.000
_cell.length_b   1.000
_cell.length_c   1.000
_cell.angle_alpha   90.00
_cell.angle_beta   90.00
_cell.angle_gamma   90.00
#
_symmetry.space_group_name_H-M   'P 1'
#
loop_
_entity.id
_entity.type
_entity.pdbx_description
1 polymer ?
#
loop_
_entity_poly.entity_id
_entity_poly.type
_entity_poly.pdbx_seq_one_letter_code
_entity_poly.pdbx_strand_id
1 'polypeptide(L)'
;MWHEARRQEKKLRGMMVDYRKRAERRREYYEKIKMDPTQFLRVYAQHHKINLDPAVSFAAEGPGTMMPWQGDNENMVDRFDVRAHLDFIPEYKGENSDWKNSEEYKEEQKANYERYRTMVLKEVQGLTEEQVLQQIYIEETYGEIPKFGTTEEEKNK
;
A
#
# COMPACT_ATOMS: atom_id res chain seq x y z
N MET A 1 22.40 16.37 -49.77
CA MET A 1 22.82 17.32 -48.72
C MET A 1 21.66 17.97 -47.96
N TRP A 2 20.84 18.85 -48.54
CA TRP A 2 19.80 19.57 -47.76
C TRP A 2 18.68 18.67 -47.19
N HIS A 3 18.21 17.68 -47.96
CA HIS A 3 17.19 16.74 -47.48
C HIS A 3 17.67 15.84 -46.32
N GLU A 4 18.96 15.50 -46.29
CA GLU A 4 19.55 14.72 -45.19
C GLU A 4 19.70 15.56 -43.93
N ALA A 5 20.15 16.82 -44.07
CA ALA A 5 20.20 17.77 -42.97
C ALA A 5 18.81 17.97 -42.33
N ARG A 6 17.77 18.11 -43.16
CA ARG A 6 16.38 18.26 -42.68
C ARG A 6 15.84 17.00 -42.01
N ARG A 7 16.26 15.81 -42.46
CA ARG A 7 15.93 14.51 -41.83
C ARG A 7 16.62 14.37 -40.46
N GLN A 8 17.88 14.79 -40.35
CA GLN A 8 18.63 14.79 -39.09
C GLN A 8 18.03 15.77 -38.08
N GLU A 9 17.65 16.97 -38.54
CA GLU A 9 17.01 17.99 -37.69
C GLU A 9 15.68 17.47 -37.11
N LYS A 10 14.83 16.82 -37.93
CA LYS A 10 13.57 16.21 -37.47
C LYS A 10 13.82 15.14 -36.40
N LYS A 11 14.86 14.32 -36.56
CA LYS A 11 15.25 13.29 -35.57
C LYS A 11 15.72 13.91 -34.26
N LEU A 12 16.55 14.95 -34.33
CA LEU A 12 17.05 15.69 -33.16
C LEU A 12 15.90 16.36 -32.37
N ARG A 13 14.97 17.02 -33.08
CA ARG A 13 13.78 17.63 -32.45
C ARG A 13 12.90 16.58 -31.77
N GLY A 14 12.68 15.42 -32.40
CA GLY A 14 11.95 14.30 -31.80
C GLY A 14 12.61 13.81 -30.50
N MET A 15 13.91 13.54 -30.54
CA MET A 15 14.67 13.14 -29.35
C MET A 15 14.61 14.19 -28.24
N MET A 16 14.68 15.48 -28.57
CA MET A 16 14.59 16.57 -27.59
C MET A 16 13.23 16.62 -26.89
N VAL A 17 12.13 16.47 -27.65
CA VAL A 17 10.77 16.42 -27.08
C VAL A 17 10.62 15.18 -26.19
N ASP A 18 11.13 14.03 -26.63
CA ASP A 18 11.07 12.79 -25.84
C ASP A 18 11.90 12.90 -24.56
N TYR A 19 13.09 13.51 -24.61
CA TYR A 19 13.90 13.76 -23.42
C TYR A 19 13.21 14.71 -22.45
N ARG A 20 12.57 15.76 -22.96
CA ARG A 20 11.78 16.68 -22.13
C ARG A 20 10.62 15.96 -21.44
N LYS A 21 9.80 15.23 -22.19
CA LYS A 21 8.68 14.45 -21.62
C LYS A 21 9.14 13.38 -20.63
N ARG A 22 10.29 12.76 -20.89
CA ARG A 22 10.89 11.78 -19.96
C ARG A 22 11.40 12.45 -18.69
N ALA A 23 11.99 13.64 -18.80
CA ALA A 23 12.44 14.42 -17.65
C ALA A 23 11.25 14.92 -16.81
N GLU A 24 10.17 15.38 -17.45
CA GLU A 24 8.92 15.78 -16.79
C GLU A 24 8.31 14.59 -16.02
N ARG A 25 8.13 13.42 -16.65
CA ARG A 25 7.64 12.21 -15.94
C ARG A 25 8.52 11.79 -14.76
N ARG A 26 9.85 11.86 -14.92
CA ARG A 26 10.77 11.57 -13.81
C ARG A 26 10.60 12.57 -12.67
N ARG A 27 10.49 13.86 -12.99
CA ARG A 27 10.27 14.91 -12.01
C ARG A 27 8.95 14.69 -11.26
N GLU A 28 7.85 14.42 -11.96
CA GLU A 28 6.55 14.12 -11.35
C GLU A 28 6.61 12.89 -10.43
N TYR A 29 7.28 11.80 -10.86
CA TYR A 29 7.48 10.61 -10.03
C TYR A 29 8.26 10.94 -8.75
N TYR A 30 9.37 11.67 -8.85
CA TYR A 30 10.16 12.04 -7.68
C TYR A 30 9.48 13.09 -6.79
N GLU A 31 8.71 14.02 -7.35
CA GLU A 31 7.91 14.96 -6.56
C GLU A 31 6.79 14.24 -5.80
N LYS A 32 6.11 13.26 -6.43
CA LYS A 32 5.17 12.35 -5.75
C LYS A 32 5.88 11.61 -4.61
N ILE A 33 7.06 11.03 -4.85
CA ILE A 33 7.82 10.27 -3.84
C ILE A 33 8.40 11.14 -2.71
N LYS A 34 8.69 12.41 -2.98
CA LYS A 34 9.16 13.35 -1.98
C LYS A 34 8.06 13.76 -0.98
N MET A 35 6.79 13.47 -1.29
CA MET A 35 5.68 13.56 -0.35
C MET A 35 5.81 12.47 0.72
N ASP A 36 4.91 12.47 1.70
CA ASP A 36 4.94 11.54 2.84
C ASP A 36 5.16 10.08 2.37
N PRO A 37 6.26 9.41 2.78
CA PRO A 37 6.59 8.04 2.40
C PRO A 37 5.47 7.04 2.68
N THR A 38 4.60 7.32 3.64
CA THR A 38 3.45 6.47 3.97
C THR A 38 2.41 6.42 2.85
N GLN A 39 2.35 7.42 1.95
CA GLN A 39 1.39 7.44 0.83
C GLN A 39 1.65 6.33 -0.21
N PHE A 40 2.85 5.74 -0.22
CA PHE A 40 3.22 4.63 -1.10
C PHE A 40 3.22 3.28 -0.39
N LEU A 41 3.02 3.25 0.92
CA LEU A 41 2.96 2.01 1.67
C LEU A 41 1.63 1.30 1.33
N ARG A 42 1.73 0.23 0.54
CA ARG A 42 0.60 -0.65 0.25
C ARG A 42 0.76 -1.95 1.03
N VAL A 43 -0.26 -2.31 1.79
CA VAL A 43 -0.32 -3.57 2.54
C VAL A 43 -1.22 -4.52 1.76
N TYR A 44 -0.68 -5.65 1.32
CA TYR A 44 -1.45 -6.72 0.70
C TYR A 44 -1.45 -7.92 1.64
N ALA A 45 -2.63 -8.52 1.84
CA ALA A 45 -2.73 -9.80 2.51
C ALA A 45 -2.49 -10.92 1.48
N GLN A 46 -1.81 -11.98 1.90
CA GLN A 46 -1.77 -13.24 1.15
C GLN A 46 -2.49 -14.31 1.95
N HIS A 47 -3.23 -15.17 1.26
CA HIS A 47 -3.82 -16.34 1.91
C HIS A 47 -2.72 -17.21 2.52
N HIS A 48 -2.91 -17.60 3.77
CA HIS A 48 -2.00 -18.50 4.45
C HIS A 48 -2.07 -19.88 3.78
N LYS A 49 -0.92 -20.38 3.31
CA LYS A 49 -0.84 -21.70 2.70
C LYS A 49 -0.82 -22.76 3.79
N ILE A 50 -1.87 -23.58 3.86
CA ILE A 50 -1.93 -24.71 4.78
C ILE A 50 -1.13 -25.87 4.17
N ASN A 51 -0.06 -26.27 4.84
CA ASN A 51 0.73 -27.44 4.46
C ASN A 51 0.25 -28.66 5.26
N LEU A 52 -0.26 -29.69 4.57
CA LEU A 52 -0.75 -30.93 5.19
C LEU A 52 0.33 -32.01 5.35
N ASP A 53 1.52 -31.78 4.77
CA ASP A 53 2.64 -32.72 4.86
C ASP A 53 3.21 -32.72 6.30
N PRO A 54 3.20 -33.87 7.00
CA PRO A 54 3.75 -34.00 8.35
C PRO A 54 5.21 -33.60 8.45
N ALA A 55 6.03 -33.83 7.42
CA ALA A 55 7.45 -33.46 7.45
C ALA A 55 7.63 -31.94 7.43
N VAL A 56 6.79 -31.24 6.67
CA VAL A 56 6.78 -29.77 6.62
C VAL A 56 6.27 -29.17 7.92
N SER A 57 5.21 -29.76 8.49
CA SER A 57 4.67 -29.35 9.80
C SER A 57 5.71 -29.52 10.91
N PHE A 58 6.37 -30.68 10.99
CA PHE A 58 7.40 -30.93 12.00
C PHE A 58 8.61 -29.98 11.86
N ALA A 59 9.02 -29.66 10.63
CA ALA A 59 10.08 -28.68 10.39
C ALA A 59 9.67 -27.26 10.81
N ALA A 60 8.40 -26.88 10.59
CA ALA A 60 7.87 -25.59 10.99
C ALA A 60 7.73 -25.45 12.52
N GLU A 61 7.40 -26.55 13.23
CA GLU A 61 7.32 -26.60 14.70
C GLU A 61 8.69 -26.80 15.37
N GLY A 62 9.77 -26.82 14.60
CA GLY A 62 11.11 -27.01 15.13
C GLY A 62 11.56 -25.89 16.09
N PRO A 63 12.44 -26.18 17.06
CA PRO A 63 12.91 -25.21 18.05
C PRO A 63 13.74 -24.05 17.45
N GLY A 64 14.16 -24.16 16.19
CA GLY A 64 14.81 -23.07 15.45
C GLY A 64 13.84 -22.14 14.70
N THR A 65 12.56 -22.50 14.64
CA THR A 65 11.50 -21.76 13.94
C THR A 65 10.50 -21.17 14.93
N MET A 66 10.24 -21.85 16.05
CA MET A 66 9.31 -21.38 17.07
C MET A 66 10.03 -20.61 18.19
N MET A 67 9.38 -19.60 18.76
CA MET A 67 9.84 -18.86 19.94
C MET A 67 8.69 -18.59 20.92
N PRO A 68 8.97 -18.46 22.23
CA PRO A 68 7.95 -18.18 23.22
C PRO A 68 7.34 -16.79 22.99
N TRP A 69 6.04 -16.69 23.23
CA TRP A 69 5.31 -15.44 23.18
C TRP A 69 5.75 -14.48 24.29
N GLN A 70 5.81 -13.19 23.98
CA GLN A 70 6.17 -12.19 24.98
C GLN A 70 5.09 -12.12 26.08
N GLY A 71 5.47 -12.57 27.29
CA GLY A 71 4.59 -12.61 28.45
C GLY A 71 3.93 -13.98 28.72
N ASP A 72 4.08 -14.95 27.81
CA ASP A 72 3.58 -16.32 28.01
C ASP A 72 4.51 -17.34 27.34
N ASN A 73 5.31 -18.04 28.14
CA ASN A 73 6.28 -19.02 27.64
C ASN A 73 5.65 -20.34 27.18
N GLU A 74 4.39 -20.61 27.56
CA GLU A 74 3.69 -21.83 27.15
C GLU A 74 3.08 -21.67 25.74
N ASN A 75 2.91 -20.44 25.28
CA ASN A 75 2.41 -20.12 23.96
C ASN A 75 3.58 -19.89 22.98
N MET A 76 3.75 -20.79 22.02
CA MET A 76 4.81 -20.70 21.02
C MET A 76 4.30 -20.05 19.74
N VAL A 77 5.05 -19.09 19.20
CA VAL A 77 4.78 -18.43 17.92
C VAL A 77 5.93 -18.63 16.94
N ASP A 78 5.64 -18.52 15.64
CA ASP A 78 6.68 -18.52 14.61
C ASP A 78 7.60 -17.30 14.83
N ARG A 79 8.91 -17.52 14.78
CA ARG A 79 9.92 -16.48 14.92
C ARG A 79 9.88 -15.43 13.82
N PHE A 80 9.29 -15.76 12.67
CA PHE A 80 9.08 -14.84 11.57
C PHE A 80 7.72 -14.14 11.64
N ASP A 81 6.90 -14.47 12.63
CA ASP A 81 5.72 -13.68 12.96
C ASP A 81 6.16 -12.27 13.39
N VAL A 82 5.51 -11.25 12.84
CA VAL A 82 5.82 -9.84 13.14
C VAL A 82 5.70 -9.56 14.64
N ARG A 83 4.79 -10.26 15.32
CA ARG A 83 4.54 -10.09 16.76
C ARG A 83 5.75 -10.49 17.61
N ALA A 84 6.57 -11.44 17.15
CA ALA A 84 7.81 -11.83 17.81
C ALA A 84 8.89 -10.71 17.81
N HIS A 85 8.70 -9.68 16.99
CA HIS A 85 9.62 -8.54 16.87
C HIS A 85 9.09 -7.26 17.53
N LEU A 86 7.96 -7.33 18.24
CA LEU A 86 7.46 -6.20 19.01
C LEU A 86 8.29 -6.06 20.29
N ASP A 87 8.81 -4.87 20.57
CA ASP A 87 9.53 -4.59 21.83
C ASP A 87 8.58 -4.64 23.03
N PHE A 88 7.32 -4.27 22.80
CA PHE A 88 6.28 -4.15 23.81
C PHE A 88 4.93 -4.58 23.25
N ILE A 89 4.25 -5.47 23.98
CA ILE A 89 2.88 -5.86 23.69
C ILE A 89 2.01 -5.31 24.81
N PRO A 90 1.08 -4.37 24.52
CA PRO A 90 0.17 -3.85 25.52
C PRO A 90 -0.72 -4.96 26.10
N GLU A 91 -0.96 -4.94 27.41
CA GLU A 91 -1.92 -5.84 28.03
C GLU A 91 -3.33 -5.58 27.48
N TYR A 92 -4.04 -6.66 27.14
CA TYR A 92 -5.43 -6.58 26.70
C TYR A 92 -6.34 -6.24 27.89
N LYS A 93 -6.90 -5.02 27.90
CA LYS A 93 -7.75 -4.52 28.99
C LYS A 93 -9.23 -4.94 28.91
N GLY A 94 -9.58 -5.87 28.01
CA GLY A 94 -10.96 -6.33 27.84
C GLY A 94 -11.92 -5.27 27.28
N GLU A 95 -13.16 -5.68 27.00
CA GLU A 95 -14.22 -4.75 26.58
C GLU A 95 -14.76 -3.85 27.69
N ASN A 96 -14.41 -4.15 28.95
CA ASN A 96 -15.09 -3.66 30.16
C ASN A 96 -14.27 -2.64 30.97
N SER A 97 -13.26 -2.01 30.36
CA SER A 97 -12.44 -1.00 31.03
C SER A 97 -12.93 0.42 30.73
N ASP A 98 -12.77 1.33 31.71
CA ASP A 98 -12.95 2.78 31.57
C ASP A 98 -12.18 3.39 30.38
N TRP A 99 -11.25 2.61 29.81
CA TRP A 99 -10.53 2.90 28.59
C TRP A 99 -11.45 3.36 27.44
N LYS A 100 -12.62 2.75 27.24
CA LYS A 100 -13.53 3.16 26.15
C LYS A 100 -14.09 4.58 26.32
N ASN A 101 -13.99 5.14 27.52
CA ASN A 101 -14.39 6.51 27.83
C ASN A 101 -13.19 7.46 27.93
N SER A 102 -11.97 6.94 27.88
CA SER A 102 -10.74 7.72 27.94
C SER A 102 -10.58 8.63 26.71
N GLU A 103 -9.81 9.70 26.85
CA GLU A 103 -9.53 10.58 25.71
C GLU A 103 -8.59 9.86 24.71
N GLU A 104 -7.67 9.03 25.21
CA GLU A 104 -6.79 8.21 24.37
C GLU A 104 -7.57 7.29 23.44
N TYR A 105 -8.67 6.69 23.91
CA TYR A 105 -9.52 5.86 23.05
C TYR A 105 -10.24 6.66 21.97
N LYS A 106 -10.68 7.89 22.27
CA LYS A 106 -11.30 8.76 21.25
C LYS A 106 -10.29 9.16 20.18
N GLU A 107 -9.05 9.42 20.57
CA GLU A 107 -7.97 9.67 19.62
C GLU A 107 -7.66 8.44 18.78
N GLU A 108 -7.59 7.25 19.40
CA GLU A 108 -7.40 5.99 18.68
C GLU A 108 -8.56 5.73 17.71
N GLN A 109 -9.80 6.01 18.09
CA GLN A 109 -10.96 5.91 17.19
C GLN A 109 -10.81 6.81 15.97
N LYS A 110 -10.39 8.07 16.14
CA LYS A 110 -10.13 8.98 15.02
C LYS A 110 -9.00 8.46 14.13
N ALA A 111 -7.91 7.98 14.73
CA ALA A 111 -6.80 7.37 14.01
C ALA A 111 -7.24 6.11 13.24
N ASN A 112 -8.12 5.30 13.83
CA ASN A 112 -8.65 4.09 13.23
C ASN A 112 -9.61 4.41 12.06
N TYR A 113 -10.41 5.47 12.19
CA TYR A 113 -11.18 5.99 11.06
C TYR A 113 -10.26 6.42 9.92
N GLU A 114 -9.21 7.21 10.19
CA GLU A 114 -8.26 7.62 9.14
C GLU A 114 -7.55 6.42 8.50
N ARG A 115 -7.19 5.40 9.31
CA ARG A 115 -6.61 4.13 8.84
C ARG A 115 -7.50 3.42 7.82
N TYR A 116 -8.82 3.46 8.02
CA TYR A 116 -9.81 2.78 7.18
C TYR A 116 -10.61 3.70 6.28
N ARG A 117 -10.27 4.99 6.24
CA ARG A 117 -11.07 6.04 5.58
C ARG A 117 -11.36 5.70 4.13
N THR A 118 -10.37 5.20 3.39
CA THR A 118 -10.54 4.81 1.99
C THR A 118 -11.60 3.72 1.85
N MET A 119 -11.56 2.66 2.66
CA MET A 119 -12.55 1.58 2.59
C MET A 119 -13.95 2.11 2.91
N VAL A 120 -14.09 2.89 3.99
CA VAL A 120 -15.37 3.50 4.38
C VAL A 120 -15.94 4.36 3.24
N LEU A 121 -15.10 5.19 2.60
CA LEU A 121 -15.52 6.02 1.47
C LEU A 121 -15.96 5.18 0.26
N LYS A 122 -15.30 4.04 -0.02
CA LYS A 122 -15.68 3.15 -1.12
C LYS A 122 -16.99 2.43 -0.86
N GLU A 123 -17.20 2.00 0.38
CA GLU A 123 -18.46 1.39 0.81
C GLU A 123 -19.63 2.38 0.70
N VAL A 124 -19.45 3.63 1.15
CA VAL A 124 -20.45 4.70 1.01
C VAL A 124 -20.74 5.02 -0.46
N GLN A 125 -19.74 4.86 -1.35
CA GLN A 125 -19.92 5.00 -2.80
C GLN A 125 -20.65 3.81 -3.44
N GLY A 126 -20.95 2.75 -2.67
CA GLY A 126 -21.61 1.54 -3.15
C GLY A 126 -20.72 0.69 -4.06
N LEU A 127 -19.39 0.87 -3.99
CA LEU A 127 -18.44 0.06 -4.75
C LEU A 127 -18.18 -1.25 -4.03
N THR A 128 -18.24 -2.36 -4.77
CA THR A 128 -17.88 -3.67 -4.23
C THR A 128 -16.36 -3.79 -4.08
N GLU A 129 -15.92 -4.66 -3.17
CA GLU A 129 -14.49 -4.96 -2.99
C GLU A 129 -13.84 -5.40 -4.31
N GLU A 130 -14.50 -6.27 -5.07
CA GLU A 130 -14.02 -6.75 -6.37
C GLU A 130 -13.78 -5.61 -7.37
N GLN A 131 -14.69 -4.64 -7.44
CA GLN A 131 -14.53 -3.45 -8.30
C GLN A 131 -13.33 -2.61 -7.88
N VAL A 132 -13.13 -2.43 -6.57
CA VAL A 132 -12.00 -1.67 -6.03
C VAL A 132 -10.68 -2.39 -6.31
N LEU A 133 -10.62 -3.70 -6.09
CA LEU A 133 -9.43 -4.52 -6.36
C LEU A 133 -9.09 -4.53 -7.85
N GLN A 134 -10.09 -4.65 -8.73
CA GLN A 134 -9.87 -4.57 -10.17
C GLN A 134 -9.34 -3.20 -10.58
N GLN A 135 -9.86 -2.11 -10.01
CA GLN A 135 -9.35 -0.76 -10.25
C GLN A 135 -7.89 -0.63 -9.80
N ILE A 136 -7.55 -1.13 -8.61
CA ILE A 136 -6.17 -1.13 -8.09
C ILE A 136 -5.24 -1.91 -9.03
N TYR A 137 -5.64 -3.11 -9.47
CA TYR A 137 -4.87 -3.93 -10.40
C TYR A 137 -4.59 -3.20 -11.72
N ILE A 138 -5.61 -2.52 -12.28
CA ILE A 138 -5.46 -1.74 -13.51
C ILE A 138 -4.49 -0.57 -13.30
N GLU A 139 -4.65 0.18 -12.21
CA GLU A 139 -3.76 1.31 -11.87
C GLU A 139 -2.32 0.88 -11.64
N GLU A 140 -2.09 -0.30 -11.05
CA GLU A 140 -0.76 -0.86 -10.84
C GLU A 140 -0.11 -1.34 -12.14
N THR A 141 -0.90 -1.99 -12.99
CA THR A 141 -0.40 -2.59 -14.23
C THR A 141 -0.13 -1.53 -15.30
N TYR A 142 -0.96 -0.49 -15.36
CA TYR A 142 -0.96 0.49 -16.46
C TYR A 142 -0.73 1.94 -16.03
N GLY A 143 -0.64 2.21 -14.72
CA GLY A 143 -0.60 3.56 -14.16
C GLY A 143 -2.00 4.17 -13.97
N GLU A 144 -2.07 5.35 -13.36
CA GLU A 144 -3.33 6.12 -13.23
C GLU A 144 -3.92 6.35 -14.63
N ILE A 145 -5.04 5.68 -14.93
CA ILE A 145 -5.80 5.98 -16.14
C ILE A 145 -6.42 7.36 -15.93
N PRO A 146 -6.08 8.37 -16.76
CA PRO A 146 -6.71 9.67 -16.63
C PRO A 146 -8.22 9.47 -16.76
N LYS A 147 -8.98 9.95 -15.77
CA LYS A 147 -10.44 9.92 -15.83
C LYS A 147 -10.85 10.67 -17.08
N PHE A 148 -11.25 9.94 -18.13
CA PHE A 148 -11.89 10.53 -19.31
C PHE A 148 -13.15 11.23 -18.82
N GLY A 149 -13.10 12.55 -18.69
CA GLY A 149 -14.19 13.34 -18.12
C GLY A 149 -13.80 14.64 -17.41
N THR A 150 -12.51 14.92 -17.19
CA THR A 150 -12.06 16.28 -16.86
C THR A 150 -11.39 16.89 -18.08
N THR A 151 -12.17 17.10 -19.13
CA THR A 151 -11.81 18.11 -20.13
C THR A 151 -11.68 19.45 -19.42
N GLU A 152 -10.70 20.25 -19.83
CA GLU A 152 -10.40 21.59 -19.30
C GLU A 152 -11.54 22.62 -19.43
N GLU A 153 -12.76 22.19 -19.76
CA GLU A 153 -13.94 23.03 -19.97
C GLU A 153 -14.56 23.57 -18.66
N GLU A 154 -14.29 22.97 -17.50
CA GLU A 154 -14.80 23.48 -16.21
C GLU A 154 -13.90 24.54 -15.55
N LYS A 155 -12.67 24.78 -16.05
CA LYS A 155 -11.79 25.83 -15.50
C LYS A 155 -12.08 27.23 -16.05
N ASN A 156 -12.96 27.37 -17.03
CA ASN A 156 -13.31 28.65 -17.68
C ASN A 156 -14.78 29.04 -17.47
N LYS A 157 -15.37 28.73 -16.31
CA LYS A 157 -16.69 29.24 -15.93
C LYS A 157 -16.64 30.03 -14.63
#